data_AF-A0A949A0X5-F1
#
_entry.id   AF-A0A949A0X5-F1
#
_cell.length_a   1.000
_cell.length_b   1.000
_cell.length_c   1.000
_cell.angle_alpha   90.00
_cell.angle_beta   90.00
_cell.angle_gamma   90.00
#
_symmetry.space_group_name_H-M   'P 1'
#
loop_
_entity.id
_entity.type
_entity.pdbx_description
1 polymer ?
#
loop_
_entity_poly.entity_id
_entity_poly.type
_entity_poly.pdbx_seq_one_letter_code
_entity_poly.pdbx_strand_id
1 'polypeptide(L)'
;MGDGFTEKQGQYLAFIESYMVMYGKAPAEADIQRFFGVTPPAIHQMILNLEEKGLISRIPGQPRSIKLLIDADQIPRLKRL
;
A
#
# COMPACT_ATOMS: atom_id res chain seq x y z
N MET A 1 19.70 11.07 6.30
CA MET A 1 18.45 10.93 7.06
C MET A 1 17.37 11.68 6.29
N GLY A 2 16.74 11.00 5.35
CA GLY A 2 15.79 11.53 4.35
C GLY A 2 15.51 10.36 3.40
N ASP A 3 14.30 10.00 3.01
CA ASP A 3 13.01 10.69 3.04
C ASP A 3 11.92 9.62 3.27
N GLY A 4 11.57 9.40 4.54
CA GLY A 4 10.52 8.47 4.93
C GLY A 4 9.19 8.87 4.30
N PHE A 5 8.41 7.90 3.87
CA PHE A 5 7.09 8.10 3.28
C PHE A 5 6.19 9.06 4.11
N THR A 6 5.25 9.73 3.43
CA THR A 6 4.30 10.61 4.14
C THR A 6 3.38 9.80 5.04
N GLU A 7 2.67 10.45 5.98
CA GLU A 7 1.70 9.75 6.84
C GLU A 7 0.68 8.97 6.00
N LYS A 8 0.15 9.57 4.92
CA LYS A 8 -0.80 8.91 4.02
C LYS A 8 -0.19 7.70 3.31
N GLN A 9 1.04 7.81 2.81
CA GLN A 9 1.76 6.69 2.21
C GLN A 9 1.99 5.56 3.22
N GLY A 10 2.37 5.91 4.45
CA GLY A 10 2.50 4.97 5.55
C GLY A 10 1.20 4.22 5.86
N GLN A 11 0.05 4.88 5.79
CA GLN A 11 -1.24 4.22 5.96
C GLN A 11 -1.57 3.23 4.84
N TYR A 12 -1.17 3.50 3.59
CA TYR A 12 -1.33 2.54 2.50
C TYR A 12 -0.45 1.31 2.71
N LEU A 13 0.81 1.51 3.13
CA LEU A 13 1.73 0.43 3.48
C LEU A 13 1.17 -0.42 4.62
N ALA A 14 0.66 0.24 5.67
CA ALA A 14 0.02 -0.42 6.81
C ALA A 14 -1.21 -1.24 6.38
N PHE A 15 -2.04 -0.71 5.48
CA PHE A 15 -3.18 -1.44 4.96
C PHE A 15 -2.76 -2.69 4.18
N ILE A 16 -1.74 -2.56 3.31
CA ILE A 16 -1.21 -3.68 2.53
C ILE A 16 -0.65 -4.76 3.44
N GLU A 17 0.15 -4.39 4.44
CA GLU A 17 0.69 -5.30 5.46
C GLU A 17 -0.42 -6.03 6.20
N SER A 18 -1.36 -5.29 6.78
CA SER A 18 -2.42 -5.87 7.61
C SER A 18 -3.38 -6.75 6.80
N TYR A 19 -3.62 -6.40 5.53
CA TYR A 19 -4.40 -7.23 4.61
C TYR A 19 -3.67 -8.55 4.31
N MET A 20 -2.35 -8.52 4.09
CA MET A 20 -1.57 -9.74 3.88
C MET A 20 -1.54 -10.62 5.13
N VAL A 21 -1.41 -10.04 6.33
CA VAL A 21 -1.48 -10.78 7.59
C VAL A 21 -2.85 -11.44 7.78
N MET A 22 -3.93 -10.73 7.46
CA MET A 22 -5.29 -11.23 7.67
C MET A 22 -5.76 -12.24 6.61
N TYR A 23 -5.38 -12.03 5.34
CA TYR A 23 -5.92 -12.79 4.21
C TYR A 23 -4.89 -13.64 3.45
N GLY A 24 -3.61 -13.60 3.83
CA GLY A 24 -2.54 -14.39 3.23
C GLY A 24 -2.20 -14.03 1.77
N LYS A 25 -2.69 -12.88 1.28
CA LYS A 25 -2.47 -12.40 -0.10
C LYS A 25 -2.48 -10.88 -0.15
N ALA A 26 -1.83 -10.31 -1.16
CA ALA A 26 -1.86 -8.86 -1.36
C ALA A 26 -3.27 -8.35 -1.72
N PRO A 27 -3.63 -7.12 -1.33
CA PRO A 27 -4.89 -6.51 -1.76
C PRO A 27 -4.87 -6.22 -3.26
N ALA A 28 -6.05 -6.20 -3.88
CA ALA A 28 -6.26 -5.56 -5.17
C ALA A 28 -6.56 -4.06 -4.98
N GLU A 29 -6.45 -3.24 -6.02
CA GLU A 29 -6.79 -1.81 -5.93
C GLU A 29 -8.22 -1.58 -5.42
N ALA A 30 -9.17 -2.46 -5.78
CA ALA A 30 -10.55 -2.39 -5.28
C ALA A 30 -10.69 -2.64 -3.77
N ASP A 31 -9.83 -3.47 -3.17
CA ASP A 31 -9.80 -3.69 -1.72
C ASP A 31 -9.33 -2.41 -1.01
N ILE A 32 -8.29 -1.75 -1.56
CA ILE A 32 -7.76 -0.48 -1.05
C ILE A 32 -8.80 0.64 -1.22
N GLN A 33 -9.48 0.68 -2.37
CA GLN A 33 -10.55 1.64 -2.64
C GLN A 33 -11.67 1.54 -1.59
N ARG A 34 -12.12 0.32 -1.25
CA ARG A 34 -13.17 0.10 -0.24
C ARG A 34 -12.75 0.55 1.15
N PHE A 35 -11.48 0.36 1.51
CA PHE A 35 -10.98 0.77 2.82
C PHE A 35 -10.81 2.28 2.94
N PHE A 36 -10.19 2.92 1.94
CA PHE A 36 -9.88 4.35 1.99
C PHE A 36 -11.00 5.27 1.47
N GLY A 37 -12.01 4.73 0.80
CA GLY A 37 -13.14 5.51 0.28
C GLY A 37 -12.75 6.53 -0.80
N VAL A 38 -11.64 6.31 -1.51
CA VAL A 38 -11.15 7.21 -2.57
C VAL A 38 -11.46 6.65 -3.97
N THR A 39 -11.20 7.44 -5.00
CA THR A 39 -11.48 7.05 -6.39
C THR A 39 -10.41 6.09 -6.94
N PRO A 40 -10.74 5.23 -7.94
CA PRO A 40 -9.77 4.34 -8.57
C PRO A 40 -8.51 5.05 -9.11
N PRO A 41 -8.61 6.22 -9.80
CA PRO A 41 -7.42 6.95 -10.23
C PRO A 41 -6.52 7.40 -9.06
N ALA A 42 -7.10 7.79 -7.93
CA ALA A 42 -6.33 8.21 -6.76
C ALA A 42 -5.57 7.05 -6.11
N ILE A 43 -6.18 5.85 -6.05
CA ILE A 43 -5.49 4.63 -5.62
C ILE A 43 -4.35 4.32 -6.58
N HIS A 44 -4.64 4.27 -7.87
CA HIS A 44 -3.66 3.91 -8.88
C HIS A 44 -2.43 4.82 -8.81
N GLN A 45 -2.64 6.14 -8.73
CA GLN A 45 -1.55 7.11 -8.56
C GLN A 45 -0.77 6.91 -7.25
N MET A 46 -1.44 6.58 -6.13
CA MET A 46 -0.73 6.26 -4.90
C MET A 46 0.15 5.01 -5.04
N ILE A 47 -0.35 3.96 -5.69
CA ILE A 47 0.42 2.73 -5.93
C ILE A 47 1.65 3.01 -6.79
N LEU A 48 1.52 3.81 -7.86
CA LEU A 48 2.67 4.23 -8.68
C LEU A 48 3.71 5.00 -7.85
N ASN A 49 3.27 5.95 -7.03
CA ASN A 49 4.18 6.74 -6.18
C ASN A 49 4.91 5.87 -5.15
N LEU A 50 4.26 4.84 -4.59
CA LEU A 50 4.89 3.92 -3.65
C LEU A 50 5.92 3.02 -4.36
N GLU A 51 5.62 2.58 -5.60
CA GLU A 51 6.53 1.80 -6.43
C GLU A 51 7.76 2.62 -6.85
N GLU A 52 7.56 3.86 -7.30
CA GLU A 52 8.64 4.78 -7.68
C GLU A 52 9.59 5.08 -6.51
N LYS A 53 9.05 5.17 -5.29
CA LYS A 53 9.83 5.33 -4.06
C LYS A 53 10.53 4.04 -3.59
N GLY A 54 10.36 2.92 -4.30
CA GLY A 54 10.92 1.63 -3.91
C GLY A 54 10.34 1.06 -2.61
N LEU A 55 9.15 1.52 -2.19
CA LEU A 55 8.48 1.04 -0.97
C LEU A 55 7.69 -0.24 -1.23
N ILE A 56 7.24 -0.42 -2.48
CA ILE A 56 6.58 -1.62 -2.97
C ILE A 56 7.10 -2.00 -4.36
N SER A 57 6.80 -3.22 -4.78
CA SER A 57 6.84 -3.63 -6.20
C SER A 57 5.49 -4.23 -6.59
N ARG A 58 5.14 -4.18 -7.89
CA ARG A 58 3.96 -4.86 -8.43
C ARG A 58 4.16 -5.25 -9.89
N ILE A 59 3.32 -6.15 -10.39
CA ILE A 59 3.26 -6.50 -11.81
C ILE A 59 2.10 -5.73 -12.45
N PRO A 60 2.34 -4.83 -13.43
CA PRO A 60 1.28 -4.08 -14.10
C PRO A 60 0.20 -5.00 -14.68
N GLY A 61 -1.06 -4.67 -14.47
CA GLY A 61 -2.19 -5.45 -14.99
C GLY A 61 -2.45 -6.78 -14.26
N GLN A 62 -1.62 -7.16 -13.28
CA GLN A 62 -1.85 -8.36 -12.48
C GLN A 62 -2.39 -7.97 -11.09
N PRO A 63 -3.67 -8.28 -10.79
CA PRO A 63 -4.23 -8.04 -9.46
C PRO A 63 -3.46 -8.80 -8.39
N ARG A 64 -3.40 -8.23 -7.18
CA ARG A 64 -2.79 -8.87 -6.00
C ARG A 64 -1.31 -9.26 -6.19
N SER A 65 -0.58 -8.48 -6.99
CA SER A 65 0.86 -8.67 -7.24
C SER A 65 1.75 -7.76 -6.38
N ILE A 66 1.15 -6.91 -5.53
CA ILE A 66 1.89 -5.98 -4.67
C ILE A 66 2.76 -6.76 -3.68
N LYS A 67 4.02 -6.35 -3.54
CA LYS A 67 4.95 -6.80 -2.50
C LYS A 67 5.51 -5.58 -1.77
N LEU A 68 5.58 -5.64 -0.45
CA LEU A 68 6.29 -4.66 0.36
C LEU A 68 7.80 -4.87 0.21
N LEU A 69 8.56 -3.78 0.07
CA LEU A 69 10.02 -3.79 -0.06
C LEU A 69 10.72 -3.14 1.15
N ILE A 70 9.95 -2.87 2.20
CA ILE A 70 10.42 -2.29 3.47
C ILE A 70 10.15 -3.25 4.61
N ASP A 71 10.91 -3.09 5.69
CA ASP A 71 10.73 -3.90 6.89
C ASP A 71 9.44 -3.52 7.63
N ALA A 72 8.80 -4.51 8.25
CA ALA A 72 7.52 -4.34 8.93
C ALA A 72 7.60 -3.40 10.15
N ASP A 73 8.78 -3.26 10.76
CA ASP A 73 9.04 -2.35 11.87
C ASP A 73 9.01 -0.86 11.45
N GLN A 74 9.23 -0.58 10.17
CA GLN A 74 9.11 0.76 9.60
C GLN A 74 7.64 1.14 9.35
N ILE A 75 6.76 0.16 9.20
CA ILE A 75 5.37 0.38 8.82
C ILE A 75 4.59 0.93 10.03
N PRO A 76 3.93 2.09 9.93
CA PRO A 76 3.16 2.62 11.04
C PRO A 76 1.93 1.74 11.31
N ARG A 77 1.33 1.89 12.49
CA ARG A 77 0.04 1.25 12.76
C ARG A 77 -1.03 1.77 11.81
N LEU A 78 -1.84 0.85 11.29
CA LEU A 78 -3.02 1.19 10.50
C LEU A 78 -4.03 1.93 11.38
N LYS A 79 -4.37 3.15 10.96
CA LYS A 79 -5.44 3.97 11.53
C LYS A 79 -6.69 3.73 10.71
N ARG A 80 -7.83 3.61 11.40
CA ARG A 80 -9.12 3.65 10.75
C ARG A 80 -9.43 5.12 10.44
N LEU A 81 -9.41 5.48 9.15
CA LEU A 81 -9.77 6.81 8.65
C LEU A 81 -11.29 7.00 8.63
#